data_AF-A0A1D1ZTG2-F1
#
_entry.id   AF-A0A1D1ZTG2-F1
#
_cell.length_a   1.000
_cell.length_b   1.000
_cell.length_c   1.000
_cell.angle_alpha   90.00
_cell.angle_beta   90.00
_cell.angle_gamma   90.00
#
_symmetry.space_group_name_H-M   'P 1'
#
loop_
_entity.id
_entity.type
_entity.pdbx_description
1 polymer ?
#
loop_
_entity_poly.entity_id
_entity_poly.type
_entity_poly.pdbx_seq_one_letter_code
_entity_poly.pdbx_strand_id
1 'polypeptide(L)'
;MYVFLRGLVLLVRCGNLPRGPAWRRRLLAPTRATHGDVALMCLAVTQLGYSWMVTPKTLPGAYIRFLNKHGGKPTYMYAAIREMMALQRRGEAHPPRPLTALRGTPHAGFRGVIPCSFLHEGETCSQATLAFAPEAYMRALPVYFPVYLIPALFVHRQRLLDPRVAPELWRRLVLGMLRSSAFLTLFCVLAWRSVCLVHNVAGRTTGPLFMLACGAGGLSLLAEKKSRRMDIALYCLSRGAESGLLNLQLADSALTRRLPRRLDVILFSVATAAILHCYSDHWGERRDVIRGTYLSVFDFILGNTGFQSAEVRHSPSNREMLGRINQSQPMQMVRSLSSHAFKRIRSSPRVDSSQLSLDFRGEGEDGEPESQSPGHEPGATRVDEEEVEG
;
A
#
# COMPACT_ATOMS: atom_id res chain seq x y z
N MET A 1 13.23 7.32 2.43
CA MET A 1 12.72 5.93 2.39
C MET A 1 11.40 5.77 1.63
N TYR A 2 10.28 6.38 2.04
CA TYR A 2 8.95 6.10 1.44
C TYR A 2 8.85 6.32 -0.08
N VAL A 3 9.39 7.43 -0.61
CA VAL A 3 9.38 7.74 -2.07
C VAL A 3 10.16 6.67 -2.86
N PHE A 4 11.28 6.19 -2.33
CA PHE A 4 12.07 5.09 -2.92
C PHE A 4 11.28 3.79 -3.03
N LEU A 5 10.56 3.38 -1.97
CA LEU A 5 9.70 2.21 -2.04
C LEU A 5 8.55 2.38 -3.03
N ARG A 6 8.01 3.60 -3.21
CA ARG A 6 7.01 3.89 -4.25
C ARG A 6 7.59 3.77 -5.66
N GLY A 7 8.78 4.31 -5.92
CA GLY A 7 9.48 4.15 -7.20
C GLY A 7 9.79 2.69 -7.51
N LEU A 8 10.25 1.91 -6.53
CA LEU A 8 10.51 0.48 -6.69
C LEU A 8 9.23 -0.31 -7.00
N VAL A 9 8.10 -0.01 -6.33
CA VAL A 9 6.80 -0.63 -6.65
C VAL A 9 6.32 -0.27 -8.06
N LEU A 10 6.63 0.94 -8.54
CA LEU A 10 6.30 1.35 -9.90
C LEU A 10 7.14 0.58 -10.94
N LEU A 11 8.46 0.47 -10.72
CA LEU A 11 9.35 -0.37 -11.53
C LEU A 11 8.90 -1.84 -11.58
N VAL A 12 8.51 -2.40 -10.43
CA VAL A 12 7.97 -3.77 -10.32
C VAL A 12 6.70 -3.93 -11.15
N ARG A 13 5.82 -2.92 -11.19
CA ARG A 13 4.62 -2.97 -12.05
C ARG A 13 4.98 -2.86 -13.52
N CYS A 14 5.83 -1.93 -13.93
CA CYS A 14 6.29 -1.80 -15.31
C CYS A 14 6.98 -3.08 -15.80
N GLY A 15 7.84 -3.69 -14.97
CA GLY A 15 8.48 -4.98 -15.27
C GLY A 15 7.53 -6.18 -15.30
N ASN A 16 6.31 -6.04 -14.77
CA ASN A 16 5.29 -7.09 -14.78
C ASN A 16 4.36 -7.04 -16.00
N LEU A 17 4.46 -6.04 -16.88
CA LEU A 17 3.69 -6.03 -18.15
C LEU A 17 3.99 -7.28 -19.01
N PRO A 18 3.01 -7.75 -19.80
CA PRO A 18 3.10 -9.05 -20.49
C PRO A 18 4.19 -9.11 -21.57
N ARG A 19 4.64 -7.96 -22.11
CA ARG A 19 5.65 -7.83 -23.18
C ARG A 19 7.12 -7.95 -22.68
N GLY A 20 7.36 -8.45 -21.47
CA GLY A 20 8.70 -8.53 -20.85
C GLY A 20 9.42 -9.88 -21.04
N PRO A 21 10.77 -9.91 -21.16
CA PRO A 21 11.55 -11.14 -21.34
C PRO A 21 11.40 -12.11 -20.15
N ALA A 22 11.48 -13.41 -20.44
CA ALA A 22 11.15 -14.48 -19.50
C ALA A 22 11.92 -14.44 -18.16
N TRP A 23 13.18 -14.02 -18.17
CA TRP A 23 13.99 -13.89 -16.95
C TRP A 23 13.43 -12.82 -15.99
N ARG A 24 12.92 -11.69 -16.50
CA ARG A 24 12.27 -10.64 -15.69
C ARG A 24 10.98 -11.17 -15.06
N ARG A 25 10.21 -11.96 -15.81
CA ARG A 25 8.99 -12.61 -15.30
C ARG A 25 9.29 -13.59 -14.16
N ARG A 26 10.37 -14.38 -14.25
CA ARG A 26 10.82 -15.28 -13.17
C ARG A 26 11.27 -14.49 -11.95
N LEU A 27 12.11 -13.46 -12.12
CA LEU A 27 12.59 -12.59 -11.04
C LEU A 27 11.44 -11.88 -10.30
N LEU A 28 10.42 -11.42 -11.02
CA LEU A 28 9.27 -10.71 -10.46
C LEU A 28 8.12 -11.64 -10.02
N ALA A 29 8.22 -12.96 -10.19
CA ALA A 29 7.17 -13.89 -9.81
C ALA A 29 6.67 -13.73 -8.34
N PRO A 30 7.55 -13.54 -7.32
CA PRO A 30 7.09 -13.30 -5.94
C PRO A 30 6.21 -12.06 -5.77
N THR A 31 6.40 -11.04 -6.61
CA THR A 31 5.62 -9.78 -6.56
C THR A 31 4.18 -9.95 -7.04
N ARG A 32 3.87 -11.09 -7.69
CA ARG A 32 2.54 -11.43 -8.22
C ARG A 32 1.69 -12.24 -7.23
N ALA A 33 2.22 -12.56 -6.05
CA ALA A 33 1.50 -13.35 -5.05
C ALA A 33 0.20 -12.65 -4.59
N THR A 34 -0.91 -13.39 -4.57
CA THR A 34 -2.27 -12.90 -4.26
C THR A 34 -2.36 -12.11 -2.95
N HIS A 35 -1.53 -12.48 -1.96
CA HIS A 35 -1.45 -11.86 -0.64
C HIS A 35 -0.08 -11.25 -0.32
N GLY A 36 0.70 -10.87 -1.34
CA GLY A 36 2.01 -10.21 -1.16
C GLY A 36 1.95 -8.92 -0.35
N ASP A 37 0.81 -8.21 -0.39
CA ASP A 37 0.51 -7.06 0.49
C ASP A 37 0.48 -7.43 1.98
N VAL A 38 -0.08 -8.60 2.32
CA VAL A 38 -0.12 -9.09 3.70
C VAL A 38 1.25 -9.61 4.13
N ALA A 39 1.98 -10.33 3.27
CA ALA A 39 3.33 -10.79 3.56
C ALA A 39 4.31 -9.61 3.83
N LEU A 40 4.25 -8.56 3.00
CA LEU A 40 5.00 -7.31 3.21
C LEU A 40 4.63 -6.62 4.52
N MET A 41 3.34 -6.64 4.91
CA MET A 41 2.90 -6.11 6.19
C MET A 41 3.46 -6.91 7.36
N CYS A 42 3.39 -8.25 7.33
CA CYS A 42 3.99 -9.10 8.37
C CYS A 42 5.49 -8.80 8.54
N LEU A 43 6.25 -8.71 7.43
CA LEU A 43 7.68 -8.39 7.42
C LEU A 43 7.98 -6.96 7.91
N ALA A 44 7.13 -5.98 7.60
CA ALA A 44 7.26 -4.64 8.15
C ALA A 44 7.03 -4.62 9.66
N VAL A 45 6.02 -5.37 10.13
CA VAL A 45 5.57 -5.37 11.52
C VAL A 45 6.54 -6.11 12.43
N THR A 46 7.24 -7.16 11.98
CA THR A 46 8.31 -7.78 12.77
C THR A 46 9.37 -6.74 13.15
N GLN A 47 9.92 -6.03 12.15
CA GLN A 47 10.96 -5.02 12.35
C GLN A 47 10.47 -3.83 13.19
N LEU A 48 9.22 -3.39 12.98
CA LEU A 48 8.60 -2.35 13.80
C LEU A 48 8.44 -2.78 15.27
N GLY A 49 8.02 -4.03 15.52
CA GLY A 49 7.89 -4.60 16.86
C GLY A 49 9.22 -4.67 17.60
N TYR A 50 10.29 -5.13 16.94
CA TYR A 50 11.65 -5.08 17.47
C TYR A 50 12.06 -3.65 17.83
N SER A 51 11.87 -2.72 16.90
CA SER A 51 12.28 -1.32 17.07
C SER A 51 11.50 -0.64 18.21
N TRP A 52 10.22 -0.95 18.38
CA TRP A 52 9.39 -0.41 19.47
C TRP A 52 9.82 -0.91 20.85
N MET A 53 10.04 -2.22 21.02
CA MET A 53 10.41 -2.76 22.33
C MET A 53 11.88 -2.61 22.65
N VAL A 54 12.80 -2.97 21.75
CA VAL A 54 14.24 -3.07 22.07
C VAL A 54 14.93 -1.71 21.97
N THR A 55 14.62 -0.93 20.94
CA THR A 55 15.37 0.28 20.54
C THR A 55 14.45 1.43 20.09
N PRO A 56 13.49 1.87 20.94
CA PRO A 56 12.44 2.83 20.55
C PRO A 56 12.96 4.13 19.94
N LYS A 57 14.18 4.55 20.30
CA LYS A 57 14.88 5.73 19.74
C LYS A 57 15.10 5.70 18.22
N THR A 58 14.91 4.55 17.56
CA THR A 58 14.98 4.43 16.08
C THR A 58 13.67 4.73 15.37
N LEU A 59 12.58 4.97 16.11
CA LEU A 59 11.28 5.37 15.58
C LEU A 59 11.00 6.85 15.89
N PRO A 60 10.28 7.58 15.02
CA PRO A 60 9.87 8.96 15.32
C PRO A 60 9.02 9.03 16.60
N GLY A 61 9.26 10.01 17.46
CA GLY A 61 8.57 10.11 18.76
C GLY A 61 7.04 10.12 18.69
N ALA A 62 6.46 10.72 17.64
CA ALA A 62 5.01 10.68 17.39
C ALA A 62 4.50 9.25 17.09
N TYR A 63 5.32 8.44 16.40
CA TYR A 63 5.02 7.04 16.09
C TYR A 63 5.10 6.17 17.35
N ILE A 64 6.08 6.40 18.23
CA ILE A 64 6.15 5.73 19.55
C ILE A 64 4.91 6.06 20.39
N ARG A 65 4.46 7.33 20.42
CA ARG A 65 3.23 7.71 21.14
C ARG A 65 2.00 7.00 20.58
N PHE A 66 1.90 6.86 19.26
CA PHE A 66 0.85 6.07 18.61
C PHE A 66 0.90 4.59 19.03
N LEU A 67 2.07 3.95 18.96
CA LEU A 67 2.24 2.56 19.36
C LEU A 67 1.92 2.33 20.85
N ASN A 68 2.35 3.22 21.75
CA ASN A 68 2.03 3.11 23.17
C ASN A 68 0.52 3.28 23.42
N LYS A 69 -0.14 4.24 22.74
CA LYS A 69 -1.60 4.45 22.86
C LYS A 69 -2.39 3.21 22.41
N HIS A 70 -2.04 2.62 21.27
CA HIS A 70 -2.77 1.47 20.73
C HIS A 70 -2.33 0.14 21.36
N GLY A 71 -1.09 0.03 21.83
CA GLY A 71 -0.60 -1.08 22.62
C GLY A 71 -1.31 -1.19 23.98
N GLY A 72 -1.87 -0.09 24.50
CA GLY A 72 -2.84 -0.09 25.60
C GLY A 72 -2.34 -0.69 26.92
N LYS A 73 -1.04 -0.60 27.20
CA LYS A 73 -0.43 -0.95 28.49
C LYS A 73 0.38 0.25 29.01
N PRO A 74 0.51 0.44 30.33
CA PRO A 74 1.28 1.53 30.89
C PRO A 74 2.77 1.40 30.53
N THR A 75 3.44 2.54 30.37
CA THR A 75 4.82 2.61 29.84
C THR A 75 5.85 1.81 30.66
N TYR A 76 5.63 1.62 31.96
CA TYR A 76 6.50 0.81 32.80
C TYR A 76 6.51 -0.68 32.39
N MET A 77 5.39 -1.22 31.89
CA MET A 77 5.35 -2.60 31.38
C MET A 77 6.22 -2.77 30.13
N TYR A 78 6.26 -1.78 29.25
CA TYR A 78 7.15 -1.78 28.08
C TYR A 78 8.63 -1.65 28.49
N ALA A 79 8.92 -0.87 29.54
CA ALA A 79 10.25 -0.80 30.11
C ALA A 79 10.68 -2.14 30.76
N ALA A 80 9.77 -2.82 31.46
CA ALA A 80 10.00 -4.13 32.06
C ALA A 80 10.27 -5.22 31.01
N ILE A 81 9.46 -5.29 29.94
CA ILE A 81 9.71 -6.20 28.81
C ILE A 81 11.09 -5.94 28.19
N ARG A 82 11.46 -4.67 27.99
CA ARG A 82 12.78 -4.28 27.47
C ARG A 82 13.92 -4.68 28.40
N GLU A 83 13.74 -4.55 29.71
CA GLU A 83 14.69 -4.98 30.73
C GLU A 83 14.90 -6.50 30.68
N MET A 84 13.83 -7.30 30.63
CA MET A 84 13.90 -8.76 30.45
C MET A 84 14.69 -9.14 29.19
N MET A 85 14.42 -8.48 28.06
CA MET A 85 15.16 -8.68 26.80
C MET A 85 16.62 -8.21 26.87
N ALA A 86 16.98 -7.32 27.79
CA ALA A 86 18.36 -6.90 28.01
C ALA A 86 19.12 -7.91 28.88
N LEU A 87 18.49 -8.46 29.92
CA LEU A 87 19.02 -9.53 30.77
C LEU A 87 19.30 -10.79 29.95
N GLN A 88 18.32 -11.23 29.15
CA GLN A 88 18.47 -12.39 28.27
C GLN A 88 19.60 -12.23 27.22
N ARG A 89 19.88 -11.00 26.76
CA ARG A 89 21.03 -10.72 25.88
C ARG A 89 22.39 -10.78 26.59
N ARG A 90 22.43 -10.76 27.92
CA ARG A 90 23.63 -10.95 28.75
C ARG A 90 23.84 -12.41 29.19
N GLY A 91 22.95 -13.32 28.80
CA GLY A 91 22.93 -14.71 29.28
C GLY A 91 22.15 -14.90 30.59
N GLU A 92 21.61 -13.84 31.17
CA GLU A 92 20.80 -13.90 32.40
C GLU A 92 19.38 -14.42 32.06
N ALA A 93 19.21 -15.75 32.11
CA ALA A 93 17.93 -16.40 31.77
C ALA A 93 16.81 -16.01 32.74
N HIS A 94 17.13 -15.96 34.04
CA HIS A 94 16.24 -15.51 35.11
C HIS A 94 16.73 -14.14 35.62
N PRO A 95 15.83 -13.21 35.97
CA PRO A 95 16.22 -11.93 36.54
C PRO A 95 16.81 -12.14 37.95
N PRO A 96 18.10 -11.83 38.19
CA PRO A 96 18.75 -12.10 39.50
C PRO A 96 18.21 -11.21 40.63
N ARG A 97 17.53 -10.12 40.26
CA ARG A 97 16.84 -9.17 41.12
C ARG A 97 15.50 -8.78 40.46
N PRO A 98 14.50 -8.32 41.21
CA PRO A 98 13.27 -7.81 40.61
C PRO A 98 13.55 -6.67 39.63
N LEU A 99 12.74 -6.60 38.57
CA LEU A 99 12.95 -5.65 37.46
C LEU A 99 12.91 -4.20 37.97
N THR A 100 13.94 -3.43 37.64
CA THR A 100 14.05 -2.02 38.03
C THR A 100 12.92 -1.17 37.46
N ALA A 101 12.41 -1.52 36.27
CA ALA A 101 11.26 -0.91 35.64
C ALA A 101 9.91 -1.14 36.37
N LEU A 102 9.83 -2.13 37.27
CA LEU A 102 8.63 -2.43 38.06
C LEU A 102 8.69 -1.87 39.49
N ARG A 103 9.79 -1.20 39.88
CA ARG A 103 9.95 -0.59 41.21
C ARG A 103 8.85 0.45 41.46
N GLY A 104 8.17 0.34 42.61
CA GLY A 104 7.05 1.22 42.97
C GLY A 104 5.73 0.92 42.24
N THR A 105 5.65 -0.17 41.48
CA THR A 105 4.40 -0.69 40.88
C THR A 105 3.90 -1.90 41.69
N PRO A 106 2.63 -2.33 41.53
CA PRO A 106 2.12 -3.55 42.16
C PRO A 106 2.99 -4.79 41.91
N HIS A 107 3.68 -4.85 40.77
CA HIS A 107 4.50 -5.99 40.36
C HIS A 107 5.99 -5.83 40.74
N ALA A 108 6.34 -4.97 41.69
CA ALA A 108 7.72 -4.69 42.09
C ALA A 108 8.52 -5.93 42.56
N GLY A 109 7.84 -7.01 42.98
CA GLY A 109 8.45 -8.29 43.35
C GLY A 109 8.68 -9.27 42.20
N PHE A 110 8.29 -8.95 40.96
CA PHE A 110 8.29 -9.89 39.83
C PHE A 110 9.71 -10.40 39.47
N ARG A 111 9.83 -11.73 39.34
CA ARG A 111 11.06 -12.46 38.95
C ARG A 111 10.85 -13.51 37.85
N GLY A 112 9.73 -13.45 37.11
CA GLY A 112 9.43 -14.43 36.07
C GLY A 112 10.24 -14.25 34.78
N VAL A 113 10.26 -15.28 33.94
CA VAL A 113 10.96 -15.29 32.64
C VAL A 113 10.09 -14.87 31.44
N ILE A 114 8.77 -14.81 31.65
CA ILE A 114 7.74 -14.37 30.68
C ILE A 114 6.93 -13.19 31.26
N PRO A 115 6.54 -12.18 30.45
CA PRO A 115 5.89 -10.97 30.97
C PRO A 115 4.40 -11.15 31.28
N CYS A 116 3.82 -12.31 30.94
CA CYS A 116 2.39 -12.58 30.99
C CYS A 116 1.77 -12.27 32.36
N SER A 117 2.42 -12.67 33.46
CA SER A 117 1.85 -12.51 34.81
C SER A 117 1.82 -11.08 35.34
N PHE A 118 2.58 -10.13 34.77
CA PHE A 118 2.40 -8.70 35.05
C PHE A 118 1.63 -7.95 33.93
N LEU A 119 1.49 -8.54 32.74
CA LEU A 119 0.70 -7.97 31.65
C LEU A 119 -0.80 -8.19 31.81
N HIS A 120 -1.19 -9.28 32.49
CA HIS A 120 -2.57 -9.69 32.74
C HIS A 120 -2.63 -10.60 33.98
N GLU A 121 -2.41 -10.00 35.16
CA GLU A 121 -2.47 -10.70 36.44
C GLU A 121 -3.84 -11.33 36.69
N GLY A 122 -3.86 -12.58 37.17
CA GLY A 122 -5.10 -13.34 37.43
C GLY A 122 -5.85 -13.85 36.18
N GLU A 123 -5.50 -13.40 34.98
CA GLU A 123 -6.19 -13.77 33.73
C GLU A 123 -5.38 -14.74 32.86
N THR A 124 -6.08 -15.64 32.17
CA THR A 124 -5.48 -16.38 31.05
C THR A 124 -5.19 -15.43 29.87
N CYS A 125 -4.18 -15.77 29.05
CA CYS A 125 -3.83 -14.98 27.87
C CYS A 125 -5.03 -14.74 26.92
N SER A 126 -6.00 -15.66 26.87
CA SER A 126 -7.21 -15.55 26.04
C SER A 126 -8.23 -14.58 26.64
N GLN A 127 -8.48 -14.63 27.96
CA GLN A 127 -9.35 -13.68 28.66
C GLN A 127 -8.83 -12.24 28.52
N ALA A 128 -7.54 -12.03 28.81
CA ALA A 128 -6.87 -10.74 28.67
C ALA A 128 -6.95 -10.18 27.24
N THR A 129 -6.87 -11.06 26.23
CA THR A 129 -7.02 -10.68 24.82
C THR A 129 -8.46 -10.26 24.49
N LEU A 130 -9.45 -10.97 25.03
CA LEU A 130 -10.87 -10.67 24.82
C LEU A 130 -11.28 -9.36 25.53
N ALA A 131 -10.80 -9.13 26.76
CA ALA A 131 -11.01 -7.89 27.50
C ALA A 131 -10.35 -6.67 26.82
N PHE A 132 -9.16 -6.84 26.24
CA PHE A 132 -8.44 -5.78 25.53
C PHE A 132 -9.11 -5.36 24.20
N ALA A 133 -9.80 -6.27 23.51
CA ALA A 133 -10.39 -6.03 22.19
C ALA A 133 -11.39 -4.86 22.12
N PRO A 134 -12.44 -4.76 22.97
CA PRO A 134 -13.39 -3.64 22.92
C PRO A 134 -12.73 -2.29 23.21
N GLU A 135 -11.81 -2.23 24.18
CA GLU A 135 -11.08 -0.99 24.45
C GLU A 135 -10.19 -0.58 23.28
N ALA A 136 -9.51 -1.54 22.65
CA ALA A 136 -8.65 -1.30 21.49
C ALA A 136 -9.49 -0.75 20.30
N TYR A 137 -10.73 -1.23 20.15
CA TYR A 137 -11.69 -0.70 19.17
C TYR A 137 -12.08 0.75 19.47
N MET A 138 -12.43 1.07 20.73
CA MET A 138 -12.75 2.43 21.16
C MET A 138 -11.54 3.38 21.03
N ARG A 139 -10.31 2.88 21.22
CA ARG A 139 -9.07 3.64 20.94
C ARG A 139 -8.83 3.84 19.43
N ALA A 140 -9.27 2.92 18.58
CA ALA A 140 -9.07 2.95 17.12
C ALA A 140 -10.05 3.88 16.38
N LEU A 141 -11.32 3.96 16.80
CA LEU A 141 -12.36 4.77 16.14
C LEU A 141 -11.94 6.25 15.92
N PRO A 142 -11.42 6.99 16.92
CA PRO A 142 -11.04 8.41 16.74
C PRO A 142 -9.87 8.64 15.78
N VAL A 143 -9.10 7.60 15.44
CA VAL A 143 -8.00 7.69 14.45
C VAL A 143 -8.56 7.69 13.03
N TYR A 144 -9.56 6.83 12.76
CA TYR A 144 -10.13 6.71 11.43
C TYR A 144 -11.24 7.72 11.15
N PHE A 145 -11.92 8.23 12.17
CA PHE A 145 -12.94 9.27 12.03
C PHE A 145 -12.49 10.47 11.17
N PRO A 146 -11.39 11.20 11.49
CA PRO A 146 -10.93 12.32 10.66
C PRO A 146 -10.40 11.86 9.30
N VAL A 147 -9.76 10.70 9.22
CA VAL A 147 -9.18 10.15 7.97
C VAL A 147 -10.26 9.86 6.92
N TYR A 148 -11.46 9.45 7.34
CA TYR A 148 -12.60 9.24 6.45
C TYR A 148 -13.43 10.51 6.24
N LEU A 149 -13.70 11.28 7.32
CA LEU A 149 -14.61 12.41 7.26
C LEU A 149 -14.01 13.62 6.55
N ILE A 150 -12.74 13.97 6.79
CA ILE A 150 -12.12 15.17 6.21
C ILE A 150 -12.09 15.10 4.67
N PRO A 151 -11.60 14.03 4.01
CA PRO A 151 -11.63 13.95 2.55
C PRO A 151 -13.05 13.90 1.97
N ALA A 152 -14.01 13.34 2.71
CA ALA A 152 -15.41 13.33 2.31
C ALA A 152 -16.00 14.76 2.33
N LEU A 153 -15.79 15.51 3.41
CA LEU A 153 -16.24 16.90 3.52
C LEU A 153 -15.58 17.82 2.50
N PHE A 154 -14.28 17.69 2.23
CA PHE A 154 -13.61 18.55 1.25
C PHE A 154 -14.00 18.24 -0.20
N VAL A 155 -13.98 16.96 -0.61
CA VAL A 155 -14.16 16.58 -2.03
C VAL A 155 -15.63 16.33 -2.38
N HIS A 156 -16.46 15.92 -1.43
CA HIS A 156 -17.82 15.42 -1.70
C HIS A 156 -18.94 16.20 -0.98
N ARG A 157 -18.68 17.40 -0.41
CA ARG A 157 -19.68 18.20 0.34
C ARG A 157 -21.07 18.26 -0.31
N GLN A 158 -21.14 18.55 -1.61
CA GLN A 158 -22.42 18.67 -2.32
C GLN A 158 -23.16 17.32 -2.39
N ARG A 159 -22.44 16.20 -2.59
CA ARG A 159 -23.00 14.84 -2.63
C ARG A 159 -23.33 14.28 -1.24
N LEU A 160 -22.75 14.84 -0.18
CA LEU A 160 -23.10 14.53 1.22
C LEU A 160 -24.37 15.25 1.69
N LEU A 161 -24.79 16.31 0.99
CA LEU A 161 -25.99 17.10 1.28
C LEU A 161 -27.15 16.78 0.32
N ASP A 162 -26.88 16.19 -0.84
CA ASP A 162 -27.90 15.71 -1.78
C ASP A 162 -28.70 14.53 -1.17
N PRO A 163 -30.01 14.68 -0.89
CA PRO A 163 -30.83 13.63 -0.28
C PRO A 163 -30.86 12.31 -1.05
N ARG A 164 -30.60 12.33 -2.37
CA ARG A 164 -30.63 11.14 -3.23
C ARG A 164 -29.37 10.28 -3.09
N VAL A 165 -28.23 10.89 -2.76
CA VAL A 165 -26.91 10.23 -2.75
C VAL A 165 -26.32 10.12 -1.33
N ALA A 166 -26.68 11.05 -0.45
CA ALA A 166 -26.13 11.14 0.90
C ALA A 166 -26.28 9.85 1.73
N PRO A 167 -27.44 9.14 1.78
CA PRO A 167 -27.58 7.95 2.63
C PRO A 167 -26.59 6.84 2.27
N GLU A 168 -26.39 6.59 0.98
CA GLU A 168 -25.45 5.58 0.50
C GLU A 168 -23.99 6.01 0.71
N LEU A 169 -23.68 7.29 0.52
CA LEU A 169 -22.34 7.82 0.77
C LEU A 169 -21.97 7.75 2.26
N TRP A 170 -22.88 8.14 3.16
CA TRP A 170 -22.71 8.01 4.60
C TRP A 170 -22.55 6.54 5.02
N ARG A 171 -23.39 5.63 4.49
CA ARG A 171 -23.25 4.18 4.72
C ARG A 171 -21.86 3.67 4.33
N ARG A 172 -21.34 4.04 3.15
CA ARG A 172 -20.00 3.66 2.69
C ARG A 172 -18.87 4.23 3.54
N LEU A 173 -19.01 5.45 4.06
CA LEU A 173 -18.04 6.10 4.95
C LEU A 173 -18.01 5.42 6.32
N VAL A 174 -19.18 5.22 6.95
CA VAL A 174 -19.31 4.55 8.25
C VAL A 174 -18.80 3.11 8.16
N LEU A 175 -19.25 2.30 7.19
CA LEU A 175 -18.73 0.94 7.00
C LEU A 175 -17.22 0.90 6.71
N GLY A 176 -16.68 1.92 6.03
CA GLY A 176 -15.24 2.09 5.86
C GLY A 176 -14.51 2.31 7.18
N MET A 177 -14.99 3.27 7.97
CA MET A 177 -14.43 3.64 9.27
C MET A 177 -14.48 2.49 10.29
N LEU A 178 -15.62 1.80 10.39
CA LEU A 178 -15.80 0.63 11.25
C LEU A 178 -14.85 -0.51 10.84
N ARG A 179 -14.73 -0.79 9.53
CA ARG A 179 -13.82 -1.82 8.99
C ARG A 179 -12.35 -1.51 9.29
N SER A 180 -11.92 -0.26 9.14
CA SER A 180 -10.53 0.12 9.45
C SER A 180 -10.23 0.11 10.95
N SER A 181 -11.21 0.48 11.77
CA SER A 181 -11.10 0.39 13.23
C SER A 181 -11.00 -1.07 13.67
N ALA A 182 -11.78 -1.97 13.04
CA ALA A 182 -11.68 -3.42 13.24
C ALA A 182 -10.31 -3.96 12.80
N PHE A 183 -9.76 -3.52 11.66
CA PHE A 183 -8.39 -3.85 11.23
C PHE A 183 -7.35 -3.47 12.29
N LEU A 184 -7.35 -2.23 12.78
CA LEU A 184 -6.36 -1.78 13.78
C LEU A 184 -6.56 -2.47 15.14
N THR A 185 -7.78 -2.81 15.49
CA THR A 185 -8.10 -3.60 16.70
C THR A 185 -7.52 -5.01 16.58
N LEU A 186 -7.81 -5.68 15.47
CA LEU A 186 -7.33 -7.03 15.17
C LEU A 186 -5.79 -7.06 15.07
N PHE A 187 -5.16 -5.99 14.57
CA PHE A 187 -3.71 -5.81 14.57
C PHE A 187 -3.14 -5.87 15.99
N CYS A 188 -3.67 -5.06 16.92
CA CYS A 188 -3.20 -5.01 18.31
C CYS A 188 -3.50 -6.32 19.07
N VAL A 189 -4.68 -6.90 18.85
CA VAL A 189 -5.11 -8.19 19.42
C VAL A 189 -4.18 -9.33 18.97
N LEU A 190 -3.95 -9.47 17.66
CA LEU A 190 -3.05 -10.51 17.13
C LEU A 190 -1.62 -10.31 17.62
N ALA A 191 -1.10 -9.07 17.63
CA ALA A 191 0.25 -8.78 18.07
C ALA A 191 0.49 -9.15 19.55
N TRP A 192 -0.45 -8.85 20.45
CA TRP A 192 -0.33 -9.28 21.85
C TRP A 192 -0.53 -10.78 22.01
N ARG A 193 -1.55 -11.36 21.38
CA ARG A 193 -1.88 -12.79 21.53
C ARG A 193 -0.77 -13.70 21.01
N SER A 194 -0.07 -13.30 19.94
CA SER A 194 1.08 -14.01 19.39
C SER A 194 2.33 -13.85 20.27
N VAL A 195 2.60 -12.64 20.80
CA VAL A 195 3.69 -12.41 21.76
C VAL A 195 3.53 -13.27 23.00
N CYS A 196 2.33 -13.33 23.58
CA CYS A 196 2.05 -14.23 24.70
C CYS A 196 2.23 -15.70 24.29
N LEU A 197 1.74 -16.13 23.12
CA LEU A 197 1.91 -17.52 22.66
C LEU A 197 3.39 -17.90 22.54
N VAL A 198 4.17 -17.11 21.80
CA VAL A 198 5.59 -17.40 21.51
C VAL A 198 6.43 -17.38 22.80
N HIS A 199 6.19 -16.45 23.71
CA HIS A 199 6.92 -16.42 24.99
C HIS A 199 6.56 -17.59 25.91
N ASN A 200 5.28 -17.99 25.99
CA ASN A 200 4.89 -19.17 26.78
C ASN A 200 5.50 -20.45 26.20
N VAL A 201 5.45 -20.65 24.88
CA VAL A 201 6.02 -21.84 24.21
C VAL A 201 7.55 -21.87 24.31
N ALA A 202 8.22 -20.71 24.21
CA ALA A 202 9.68 -20.65 24.28
C ALA A 202 10.25 -20.60 25.71
N GLY A 203 9.41 -20.39 26.73
CA GLY A 203 9.81 -20.23 28.14
C GLY A 203 10.71 -19.01 28.42
N ARG A 204 10.83 -18.05 27.49
CA ARG A 204 11.82 -16.96 27.58
C ARG A 204 11.43 -15.72 26.76
N THR A 205 11.90 -14.56 27.21
CA THR A 205 11.56 -13.24 26.63
C THR A 205 12.75 -12.63 25.92
N THR A 206 12.86 -12.79 24.61
CA THR A 206 13.98 -12.23 23.82
C THR A 206 13.50 -11.31 22.71
N GLY A 207 14.34 -10.33 22.34
CA GLY A 207 14.06 -9.40 21.24
C GLY A 207 13.69 -10.08 19.91
N PRO A 208 14.44 -11.12 19.45
CA PRO A 208 14.08 -11.87 18.25
C PRO A 208 12.75 -12.63 18.34
N LEU A 209 12.41 -13.21 19.51
CA LEU A 209 11.12 -13.89 19.69
C LEU A 209 9.96 -12.90 19.62
N PHE A 210 10.07 -11.75 20.29
CA PHE A 210 9.07 -10.69 20.21
C PHE A 210 8.92 -10.12 18.79
N MET A 211 10.04 -9.91 18.10
CA MET A 211 10.09 -9.50 16.70
C MET A 211 9.29 -10.45 15.81
N LEU A 212 9.57 -11.76 15.87
CA LEU A 212 8.87 -12.75 15.06
C LEU A 212 7.38 -12.84 15.44
N ALA A 213 7.07 -12.83 16.74
CA ALA A 213 5.71 -12.90 17.24
C ALA A 213 4.84 -11.72 16.74
N CYS A 214 5.35 -10.48 16.81
CA CYS A 214 4.63 -9.31 16.32
C CYS A 214 4.26 -9.41 14.83
N GLY A 215 5.04 -10.13 14.02
CA GLY A 215 4.75 -10.35 12.60
C GLY A 215 3.35 -10.90 12.32
N ALA A 216 2.81 -11.75 13.22
CA ALA A 216 1.44 -12.27 13.11
C ALA A 216 0.37 -11.16 13.14
N GLY A 217 0.66 -10.02 13.76
CA GLY A 217 -0.20 -8.83 13.71
C GLY A 217 -0.45 -8.34 12.28
N GLY A 218 0.48 -8.56 11.35
CA GLY A 218 0.32 -8.20 9.94
C GLY A 218 -0.83 -8.92 9.21
N LEU A 219 -1.23 -10.11 9.69
CA LEU A 219 -2.35 -10.87 9.12
C LEU A 219 -3.69 -10.12 9.24
N SER A 220 -3.82 -9.22 10.23
CA SER A 220 -4.98 -8.33 10.39
C SER A 220 -5.31 -7.53 9.12
N LEU A 221 -4.32 -7.26 8.26
CA LEU A 221 -4.50 -6.49 7.02
C LEU A 221 -5.50 -7.13 6.05
N LEU A 222 -5.79 -8.44 6.19
CA LEU A 222 -6.89 -9.11 5.49
C LEU A 222 -8.25 -8.46 5.80
N ALA A 223 -8.47 -7.94 7.00
CA ALA A 223 -9.68 -7.21 7.37
C ALA A 223 -9.82 -5.86 6.66
N GLU A 224 -8.76 -5.28 6.10
CA GLU A 224 -8.81 -4.00 5.36
C GLU A 224 -9.17 -4.20 3.87
N LYS A 225 -9.66 -3.16 3.19
CA LYS A 225 -10.05 -3.20 1.77
C LYS A 225 -8.81 -3.40 0.88
N LYS A 226 -8.85 -4.33 -0.08
CA LYS A 226 -7.68 -4.71 -0.94
C LYS A 226 -6.97 -3.50 -1.56
N SER A 227 -7.71 -2.50 -2.01
CA SER A 227 -7.18 -1.25 -2.60
C SER A 227 -6.32 -0.39 -1.65
N ARG A 228 -6.44 -0.58 -0.32
CA ARG A 228 -5.67 0.15 0.70
C ARG A 228 -4.55 -0.68 1.33
N ARG A 229 -4.60 -2.01 1.23
CA ARG A 229 -3.64 -2.92 1.89
C ARG A 229 -2.19 -2.61 1.50
N MET A 230 -1.91 -2.50 0.20
CA MET A 230 -0.58 -2.17 -0.30
C MET A 230 -0.10 -0.77 0.15
N ASP A 231 -0.99 0.23 0.19
CA ASP A 231 -0.62 1.58 0.64
C ASP A 231 -0.23 1.60 2.13
N ILE A 232 -0.93 0.83 2.97
CA ILE A 232 -0.64 0.65 4.41
C ILE A 232 0.65 -0.16 4.61
N ALA A 233 0.79 -1.29 3.91
CA ALA A 233 1.97 -2.16 4.00
C ALA A 233 3.25 -1.40 3.61
N LEU A 234 3.23 -0.61 2.54
CA LEU A 234 4.37 0.21 2.13
C LEU A 234 4.69 1.35 3.11
N TYR A 235 3.68 1.94 3.75
CA TYR A 235 3.90 2.92 4.81
C TYR A 235 4.64 2.28 6.00
N CYS A 236 4.11 1.17 6.52
CA CYS A 236 4.74 0.40 7.60
C CYS A 236 6.15 -0.08 7.21
N LEU A 237 6.33 -0.62 6.00
CA LEU A 237 7.63 -1.06 5.50
C LEU A 237 8.63 0.09 5.42
N SER A 238 8.20 1.30 5.02
CA SER A 238 9.09 2.46 4.95
C SER A 238 9.62 2.87 6.33
N ARG A 239 8.78 2.76 7.38
CA ARG A 239 9.18 3.00 8.77
C ARG A 239 10.01 1.86 9.36
N GLY A 240 9.67 0.61 9.07
CA GLY A 240 10.43 -0.56 9.49
C GLY A 240 11.83 -0.60 8.87
N ALA A 241 11.96 -0.28 7.57
CA ALA A 241 13.25 -0.22 6.90
C ALA A 241 14.13 0.93 7.42
N GLU A 242 13.54 2.11 7.68
CA GLU A 242 14.21 3.24 8.31
C GLU A 242 14.72 2.89 9.72
N SER A 243 13.86 2.35 10.59
CA SER A 243 14.27 1.98 11.96
C SER A 243 15.22 0.78 11.99
N GLY A 244 15.07 -0.18 11.06
CA GLY A 244 16.00 -1.29 10.86
C GLY A 244 17.40 -0.85 10.48
N LEU A 245 17.53 0.12 9.57
CA LEU A 245 18.83 0.69 9.20
C LEU A 245 19.50 1.39 10.40
N LEU A 246 18.73 2.16 11.18
CA LEU A 246 19.22 2.79 12.41
C LEU A 246 19.60 1.76 13.49
N ASN A 247 18.89 0.63 13.59
CA ASN A 247 19.26 -0.46 14.50
C ASN A 247 20.60 -1.11 14.11
N LEU A 248 20.83 -1.32 12.82
CA LEU A 248 22.10 -1.83 12.30
C LEU A 248 23.26 -0.86 12.55
N GLN A 249 23.00 0.46 12.47
CA GLN A 249 23.99 1.50 12.81
C GLN A 249 24.31 1.50 14.30
N LEU A 250 23.30 1.37 15.17
CA LEU A 250 23.47 1.27 16.62
C LEU A 250 24.20 -0.01 17.08
N ALA A 251 24.24 -1.03 16.22
CA ALA A 251 24.96 -2.29 16.45
C ALA A 251 26.36 -2.33 15.79
N ASP A 252 26.85 -1.20 15.27
CA ASP A 252 28.09 -1.07 14.47
C ASP A 252 28.27 -2.16 13.40
N SER A 253 27.19 -2.47 12.68
CA SER A 253 27.24 -3.50 11.65
C SER A 253 28.23 -3.13 10.53
N ALA A 254 28.96 -4.12 10.01
CA ALA A 254 29.88 -3.90 8.89
C ALA A 254 29.16 -3.37 7.63
N LEU A 255 27.88 -3.73 7.45
CA LEU A 255 27.02 -3.20 6.40
C LEU A 255 26.85 -1.68 6.53
N THR A 256 26.57 -1.18 7.74
CA THR A 256 26.33 0.25 7.97
C THR A 256 27.58 1.10 7.90
N ARG A 257 28.77 0.54 8.21
CA ARG A 257 30.06 1.21 8.01
C ARG A 257 30.39 1.47 6.53
N ARG A 258 29.77 0.73 5.59
CA ARG A 258 29.94 0.91 4.14
C ARG A 258 28.87 1.80 3.50
N LEU A 259 27.91 2.33 4.26
CA LEU A 259 26.86 3.17 3.69
C LEU A 259 27.36 4.58 3.37
N PRO A 260 26.93 5.17 2.24
CA PRO A 260 27.32 6.53 1.88
C PRO A 260 26.70 7.56 2.84
N ARG A 261 27.47 8.60 3.19
CA ARG A 261 27.03 9.68 4.09
C ARG A 261 25.71 10.38 3.67
N ARG A 262 25.41 10.42 2.37
CA ARG A 262 24.18 11.00 1.79
C ARG A 262 23.29 9.94 1.14
N LEU A 263 23.07 8.82 1.84
CA LEU A 263 22.18 7.75 1.40
C LEU A 263 20.74 8.24 1.17
N ASP A 264 20.29 9.22 1.93
CA ASP A 264 19.01 9.92 1.74
C ASP A 264 18.88 10.56 0.36
N VAL A 265 19.91 11.29 -0.10
CA VAL A 265 19.98 11.89 -1.43
C VAL A 265 20.00 10.81 -2.50
N ILE A 266 20.83 9.77 -2.35
CA ILE A 266 20.93 8.66 -3.31
C ILE A 266 19.59 7.93 -3.44
N LEU A 267 18.94 7.60 -2.33
CA LEU A 267 17.61 6.96 -2.33
C LEU A 267 16.56 7.86 -2.99
N PHE A 268 16.63 9.18 -2.80
CA PHE A 268 15.72 10.13 -3.46
C PHE A 268 16.00 10.23 -4.97
N SER A 269 17.25 10.39 -5.39
CA SER A 269 17.65 10.43 -6.81
C SER A 269 17.26 9.16 -7.55
N VAL A 270 17.50 7.98 -6.97
CA VAL A 270 17.09 6.68 -7.54
C VAL A 270 15.56 6.56 -7.57
N ALA A 271 14.85 7.04 -6.56
CA ALA A 271 13.38 7.05 -6.56
C ALA A 271 12.80 7.92 -7.69
N THR A 272 13.35 9.12 -7.86
CA THR A 272 12.94 10.07 -8.89
C THR A 272 13.28 9.53 -10.28
N ALA A 273 14.49 8.99 -10.48
CA ALA A 273 14.88 8.34 -11.73
C ALA A 273 13.97 7.14 -12.07
N ALA A 274 13.61 6.31 -11.09
CA ALA A 274 12.67 5.21 -11.25
C ALA A 274 11.27 5.71 -11.66
N ILE A 275 10.75 6.76 -11.01
CA ILE A 275 9.43 7.32 -11.30
C ILE A 275 9.41 7.94 -12.71
N LEU A 276 10.42 8.74 -13.06
CA LEU A 276 10.50 9.35 -14.40
C LEU A 276 10.68 8.29 -15.49
N HIS A 277 11.52 7.27 -15.26
CA HIS A 277 11.68 6.16 -16.20
C HIS A 277 10.35 5.44 -16.47
N CYS A 278 9.57 5.14 -15.42
CA CYS A 278 8.24 4.55 -15.58
C CYS A 278 7.21 5.49 -16.24
N TYR A 279 7.37 6.82 -16.10
CA TYR A 279 6.52 7.81 -16.75
C TYR A 279 6.84 7.94 -18.24
N SER A 280 8.11 7.91 -18.62
CA SER A 280 8.59 8.01 -20.01
C SER A 280 8.70 6.66 -20.73
N ASP A 281 8.44 5.53 -20.07
CA ASP A 281 8.60 4.19 -20.65
C ASP A 281 7.73 4.04 -21.91
N HIS A 282 8.34 3.51 -22.98
CA HIS A 282 7.71 3.34 -24.29
C HIS A 282 6.99 4.61 -24.77
N TRP A 283 7.69 5.76 -24.72
CA TRP A 283 7.18 7.07 -25.16
C TRP A 283 5.88 7.52 -24.45
N GLY A 284 5.61 6.98 -23.25
CA GLY A 284 4.40 7.26 -22.47
C GLY A 284 3.22 6.32 -22.76
N GLU A 285 3.38 5.29 -23.59
CA GLU A 285 2.34 4.26 -23.87
C GLU A 285 1.88 3.55 -22.58
N ARG A 286 2.80 3.34 -21.61
CA ARG A 286 2.62 2.47 -20.43
C ARG A 286 2.41 3.21 -19.11
N ARG A 287 1.92 4.45 -19.20
CA ARG A 287 1.65 5.31 -18.03
C ARG A 287 0.42 4.90 -17.21
N ASP A 288 -0.41 4.00 -17.71
CA ASP A 288 -1.56 3.39 -17.03
C ASP A 288 -1.19 2.69 -15.70
N VAL A 289 0.07 2.27 -15.59
CA VAL A 289 0.70 1.76 -14.36
C VAL A 289 0.67 2.78 -13.21
N ILE A 290 0.68 4.09 -13.52
CA ILE A 290 0.59 5.20 -12.58
C ILE A 290 -0.89 5.47 -12.27
N ARG A 291 -1.23 5.57 -10.97
CA ARG A 291 -2.60 5.89 -10.54
C ARG A 291 -3.00 7.27 -11.08
N GLY A 292 -4.16 7.38 -11.73
CA GLY A 292 -4.58 8.58 -12.47
C GLY A 292 -4.42 9.92 -11.74
N THR A 293 -4.66 9.99 -10.43
CA THR A 293 -4.46 11.20 -9.62
C THR A 293 -3.00 11.65 -9.52
N TYR A 294 -2.04 10.71 -9.53
CA TYR A 294 -0.62 11.06 -9.62
C TYR A 294 -0.25 11.42 -11.07
N LEU A 295 -0.83 10.71 -12.04
CA LEU A 295 -0.58 10.97 -13.46
C LEU A 295 -0.99 12.40 -13.85
N SER A 296 -2.17 12.86 -13.45
CA SER A 296 -2.63 14.24 -13.69
C SER A 296 -1.73 15.31 -13.05
N VAL A 297 -1.07 14.98 -11.93
CA VAL A 297 -0.09 15.87 -11.27
C VAL A 297 1.25 15.86 -12.01
N PHE A 298 1.71 14.70 -12.48
CA PHE A 298 2.91 14.62 -13.33
C PHE A 298 2.73 15.32 -14.68
N ASP A 299 1.59 15.12 -15.34
CA ASP A 299 1.24 15.79 -16.59
C ASP A 299 1.19 17.31 -16.41
N PHE A 300 0.63 17.80 -15.29
CA PHE A 300 0.66 19.23 -14.95
C PHE A 300 2.08 19.76 -14.72
N ILE A 301 2.88 19.08 -13.88
CA ILE A 301 4.24 19.52 -13.51
C ILE A 301 5.21 19.47 -14.70
N LEU A 302 5.10 18.45 -15.55
CA LEU A 302 5.97 18.23 -16.71
C LEU A 302 5.44 18.92 -17.98
N GLY A 303 4.33 19.68 -17.87
CA GLY A 303 3.74 20.42 -18.98
C GLY A 303 3.28 19.51 -20.12
N ASN A 304 2.68 18.36 -19.82
CA ASN A 304 2.26 17.38 -20.83
C ASN A 304 0.76 17.51 -21.09
N THR A 305 0.38 18.05 -22.25
CA THR A 305 -1.02 18.38 -22.57
C THR A 305 -1.60 17.44 -23.63
N GLY A 306 -2.40 16.46 -23.21
CA GLY A 306 -3.32 15.72 -24.07
C GLY A 306 -2.68 14.71 -25.03
N PHE A 307 -2.71 13.43 -24.63
CA PHE A 307 -2.41 12.32 -25.53
C PHE A 307 -3.70 11.56 -25.87
N GLN A 308 -4.25 11.78 -27.05
CA GLN A 308 -5.26 10.87 -27.64
C GLN A 308 -4.63 9.76 -28.51
N SER A 309 -3.35 9.91 -28.87
CA SER A 309 -2.53 8.91 -29.56
C SER A 309 -1.10 8.97 -29.00
N ALA A 310 -0.28 7.94 -29.24
CA ALA A 310 1.05 7.76 -28.63
C ALA A 310 2.14 8.67 -29.24
N GLU A 311 2.04 9.99 -29.06
CA GLU A 311 3.06 10.98 -29.40
C GLU A 311 3.25 11.98 -28.25
N VAL A 312 4.50 12.20 -27.82
CA VAL A 312 4.82 13.18 -26.76
C VAL A 312 4.79 14.59 -27.35
N ARG A 313 3.76 15.38 -27.01
CA ARG A 313 3.72 16.82 -27.28
C ARG A 313 3.88 17.60 -25.98
N HIS A 314 5.08 18.15 -25.80
CA HIS A 314 5.35 19.10 -24.73
C HIS A 314 4.49 20.37 -24.89
N SER A 315 4.00 20.91 -23.77
CA SER A 315 3.47 22.27 -23.71
C SER A 315 4.56 23.23 -24.17
N PRO A 316 4.22 24.24 -25.00
CA PRO A 316 5.17 25.29 -25.36
C PRO A 316 5.71 25.96 -24.09
N SER A 317 6.99 26.33 -24.12
CA SER A 317 7.62 27.09 -23.05
C SER A 317 6.93 28.45 -22.87
N ASN A 318 7.06 29.06 -21.68
CA ASN A 318 6.53 30.41 -21.44
C ASN A 318 7.03 31.43 -22.49
N ARG A 319 8.25 31.24 -23.02
CA ARG A 319 8.85 32.07 -24.08
C ARG A 319 8.16 31.87 -25.44
N GLU A 320 7.72 30.66 -25.77
CA GLU A 320 6.92 30.38 -26.97
C GLU A 320 5.46 30.83 -26.81
N MET A 321 4.87 30.74 -25.61
CA MET A 321 3.55 31.31 -25.35
C MET A 321 3.57 32.85 -25.51
N LEU A 322 4.57 33.53 -24.95
CA LEU A 322 4.79 34.96 -25.15
C LEU A 322 5.08 35.30 -26.63
N GLY A 323 5.85 34.47 -27.32
CA GLY A 323 6.10 34.61 -28.76
C GLY A 323 4.82 34.52 -29.60
N ARG A 324 3.90 33.61 -29.26
CA ARG A 324 2.59 33.47 -29.92
C ARG A 324 1.67 34.66 -29.64
N ILE A 325 1.65 35.17 -28.42
CA ILE A 325 0.90 36.38 -28.05
C ILE A 325 1.38 37.60 -28.86
N ASN A 326 2.70 37.73 -29.07
CA ASN A 326 3.29 38.79 -29.89
C ASN A 326 3.08 38.61 -31.42
N GLN A 327 2.69 37.42 -31.87
CA GLN A 327 2.38 37.14 -33.29
C GLN A 327 0.89 37.29 -33.63
N SER A 328 0.01 37.51 -32.65
CA SER A 328 -1.44 37.44 -32.84
C SER A 328 -2.17 38.78 -32.71
N GLN A 329 -1.94 39.73 -33.64
CA GLN A 329 -2.91 40.75 -34.10
C GLN A 329 -2.46 41.33 -35.47
N PRO A 330 -3.37 41.82 -36.34
CA PRO A 330 -4.65 41.21 -36.72
C PRO A 330 -4.84 41.23 -38.26
N MET A 331 -4.90 40.08 -38.93
CA MET A 331 -5.25 40.04 -40.37
C MET A 331 -6.02 38.78 -40.77
N GLN A 332 -7.28 38.66 -40.32
CA GLN A 332 -8.25 37.75 -40.93
C GLN A 332 -9.73 38.11 -40.69
N MET A 333 -10.04 39.40 -40.59
CA MET A 333 -11.40 39.89 -40.82
C MET A 333 -11.59 40.01 -42.35
N VAL A 334 -12.37 39.10 -42.98
CA VAL A 334 -13.01 39.24 -44.32
C VAL A 334 -13.73 37.95 -44.80
N ARG A 335 -13.36 36.74 -44.33
CA ARG A 335 -13.76 35.47 -45.01
C ARG A 335 -14.94 34.65 -44.43
N SER A 336 -15.71 35.13 -43.44
CA SER A 336 -16.82 34.34 -42.85
C SER A 336 -18.26 34.83 -43.15
N LEU A 337 -18.45 35.86 -43.97
CA LEU A 337 -19.78 36.46 -44.23
C LEU A 337 -20.45 36.05 -45.58
N SER A 338 -20.00 34.97 -46.23
CA SER A 338 -20.49 34.59 -47.57
C SER A 338 -21.06 33.16 -47.72
N SER A 339 -21.21 32.37 -46.63
CA SER A 339 -21.70 30.98 -46.70
C SER A 339 -23.14 30.76 -46.21
N HIS A 340 -23.82 31.79 -45.69
CA HIS A 340 -25.17 31.65 -45.11
C HIS A 340 -26.35 31.94 -46.06
N ALA A 341 -26.07 32.23 -47.34
CA ALA A 341 -27.07 32.78 -48.27
C ALA A 341 -27.61 31.81 -49.35
N PHE A 342 -27.18 30.54 -49.41
CA PHE A 342 -27.65 29.62 -50.45
C PHE A 342 -27.97 28.21 -49.94
N LYS A 343 -29.08 27.64 -50.45
CA LYS A 343 -29.63 26.29 -50.16
C LYS A 343 -30.32 26.08 -48.80
N ARG A 344 -31.40 26.85 -48.58
CA ARG A 344 -32.70 26.19 -48.34
C ARG A 344 -33.18 25.62 -49.70
N ILE A 345 -33.67 24.38 -49.73
CA ILE A 345 -34.76 23.82 -50.56
C ILE A 345 -34.67 22.28 -50.55
N ARG A 346 -35.83 21.61 -50.38
CA ARG A 346 -36.09 20.16 -50.23
C ARG A 346 -35.52 19.51 -48.94
N SER A 347 -36.26 18.66 -48.21
CA SER A 347 -37.71 18.42 -48.09
C SER A 347 -37.96 17.49 -46.89
N SER A 348 -38.98 17.75 -46.07
CA SER A 348 -39.46 16.86 -44.98
C SER A 348 -40.77 16.18 -45.41
N PRO A 349 -41.05 14.91 -45.03
CA PRO A 349 -41.77 14.55 -43.78
C PRO A 349 -41.20 13.24 -43.12
N ARG A 350 -41.66 12.64 -42.01
CA ARG A 350 -42.42 13.00 -40.76
C ARG A 350 -42.36 11.79 -39.80
N VAL A 351 -42.29 12.01 -38.47
CA VAL A 351 -42.92 11.16 -37.39
C VAL A 351 -42.34 9.71 -37.23
N ASP A 352 -42.31 9.00 -36.09
CA ASP A 352 -42.83 9.22 -34.72
C ASP A 352 -41.83 8.79 -33.62
N SER A 353 -42.16 9.16 -32.39
CA SER A 353 -41.58 8.75 -31.10
C SER A 353 -42.18 7.44 -30.55
N SER A 354 -41.34 6.44 -30.24
CA SER A 354 -41.65 5.45 -29.20
C SER A 354 -40.42 4.66 -28.73
N GLN A 355 -40.54 4.05 -27.54
CA GLN A 355 -39.68 3.00 -26.96
C GLN A 355 -38.31 3.42 -26.40
N LEU A 356 -38.41 4.02 -25.22
CA LEU A 356 -37.41 3.94 -24.15
C LEU A 356 -37.57 2.57 -23.43
N SER A 357 -36.59 1.67 -23.53
CA SER A 357 -36.48 0.51 -22.62
C SER A 357 -35.01 0.17 -22.35
N LEU A 358 -34.66 0.14 -21.06
CA LEU A 358 -33.47 -0.58 -20.60
C LEU A 358 -33.77 -2.07 -20.64
N ASP A 359 -32.77 -2.89 -20.91
CA ASP A 359 -32.81 -4.29 -20.50
C ASP A 359 -31.51 -4.76 -19.86
N PHE A 360 -31.63 -5.64 -18.87
CA PHE A 360 -30.58 -5.93 -17.89
C PHE A 360 -30.67 -7.40 -17.44
N ARG A 361 -30.04 -8.30 -18.20
CA ARG A 361 -29.83 -9.73 -17.87
C ARG A 361 -28.78 -10.31 -18.85
N GLY A 362 -27.98 -11.33 -18.53
CA GLY A 362 -27.90 -12.14 -17.31
C GLY A 362 -28.25 -13.60 -17.61
N GLU A 363 -27.24 -14.48 -17.51
CA GLU A 363 -27.31 -15.94 -17.72
C GLU A 363 -27.54 -16.34 -19.21
N GLY A 364 -27.16 -17.52 -19.71
CA GLY A 364 -26.41 -18.64 -19.13
C GLY A 364 -26.51 -19.88 -20.05
N GLU A 365 -25.43 -20.64 -20.17
CA GLU A 365 -25.31 -22.07 -20.55
C GLU A 365 -25.91 -22.67 -21.87
N ASP A 366 -25.19 -23.72 -22.33
CA ASP A 366 -25.56 -24.87 -23.17
C ASP A 366 -25.91 -24.77 -24.68
N GLY A 367 -25.42 -25.79 -25.43
CA GLY A 367 -26.01 -26.26 -26.71
C GLY A 367 -25.05 -26.52 -27.88
N GLU A 368 -24.51 -27.73 -28.00
CA GLU A 368 -24.02 -28.28 -29.30
C GLU A 368 -25.21 -28.58 -30.25
N PRO A 369 -24.98 -28.79 -31.57
CA PRO A 369 -24.82 -30.18 -32.03
C PRO A 369 -23.80 -30.43 -33.18
N GLU A 370 -23.35 -31.68 -33.30
CA GLU A 370 -22.78 -32.27 -34.53
C GLU A 370 -23.81 -32.28 -35.68
N SER A 371 -23.55 -32.53 -36.97
CA SER A 371 -22.51 -33.25 -37.73
C SER A 371 -22.53 -32.69 -39.20
N GLN A 372 -21.70 -33.00 -40.21
CA GLN A 372 -21.23 -34.30 -40.73
C GLN A 372 -20.16 -34.06 -41.84
N SER A 373 -19.15 -34.92 -41.97
CA SER A 373 -18.15 -34.92 -43.08
C SER A 373 -18.68 -35.69 -44.32
N PRO A 374 -18.01 -35.76 -45.51
CA PRO A 374 -16.61 -36.23 -45.77
C PRO A 374 -15.80 -35.30 -46.71
N GLY A 375 -14.52 -35.48 -47.05
CA GLY A 375 -13.49 -36.49 -46.71
C GLY A 375 -12.27 -36.33 -47.65
N HIS A 376 -11.31 -37.26 -47.60
CA HIS A 376 -10.11 -37.41 -48.46
C HIS A 376 -8.83 -36.57 -48.14
N GLU A 377 -7.93 -37.22 -47.39
CA GLU A 377 -6.46 -37.17 -47.52
C GLU A 377 -6.00 -37.86 -48.84
N PRO A 378 -4.69 -37.95 -49.25
CA PRO A 378 -3.47 -37.93 -48.42
C PRO A 378 -2.25 -37.17 -49.00
N GLY A 379 -1.12 -37.18 -48.26
CA GLY A 379 0.19 -36.80 -48.82
C GLY A 379 1.28 -36.52 -47.79
N ALA A 380 1.90 -37.57 -47.23
CA ALA A 380 3.04 -37.42 -46.32
C ALA A 380 4.35 -37.11 -47.05
N THR A 381 5.25 -36.36 -46.42
CA THR A 381 6.68 -36.74 -46.30
C THR A 381 7.39 -35.89 -45.26
N ARG A 382 8.40 -36.51 -44.63
CA ARG A 382 9.35 -35.93 -43.67
C ARG A 382 10.73 -36.19 -44.24
N VAL A 383 11.59 -35.18 -44.27
CA VAL A 383 13.04 -35.34 -44.47
C VAL A 383 13.74 -34.37 -43.52
N ASP A 384 14.86 -34.83 -42.97
CA ASP A 384 15.55 -34.23 -41.83
C ASP A 384 16.66 -33.24 -42.25
N GLU A 385 17.30 -32.66 -41.22
CA GLU A 385 18.69 -32.19 -41.10
C GLU A 385 19.56 -32.00 -42.37
N GLU A 386 20.16 -30.80 -42.52
CA GLU A 386 21.63 -30.69 -42.56
C GLU A 386 22.15 -29.28 -42.19
N GLU A 387 23.47 -29.16 -42.10
CA GLU A 387 24.25 -28.16 -41.35
C GLU A 387 25.01 -27.19 -42.30
N VAL A 388 26.02 -26.46 -41.78
CA VAL A 388 27.12 -25.77 -42.48
C VAL A 388 26.92 -24.29 -42.94
N GLU A 389 27.59 -23.42 -42.18
CA GLU A 389 28.43 -22.24 -42.52
C GLU A 389 28.08 -21.22 -43.63
N GLY A 390 28.27 -19.94 -43.27
CA GLY A 390 28.24 -18.74 -44.12
C GLY A 390 28.49 -17.46 -43.33
#